data_AF-A0A3A1XDN2-F1
#
_entry.id   AF-A0A3A1XDN2-F1
#
_cell.length_a   1.000
_cell.length_b   1.000
_cell.length_c   1.000
_cell.angle_alpha   90.00
_cell.angle_beta   90.00
_cell.angle_gamma   90.00
#
_symmetry.space_group_name_H-M   'P 1'
#
loop_
_entity.id
_entity.type
_entity.pdbx_description
1 polymer ?
#
loop_
_entity_poly.entity_id
_entity_poly.type
_entity_poly.pdbx_seq_one_letter_code
_entity_poly.pdbx_strand_id
1 'polypeptide(L)'
;RFFGKWKFFGLYLISGFGGSVADIVWCKLTNNWFVASYGASGAIMGLIGALLVAQWRLGENMRGTIIWIAITLAMPIIVPNIAWQAHVGGLVSGTAIAALLGVQNPLLKKASFNTRFLVYFVSLFAILTACAMFCLKA
;
A
#
# COMPACT_ATOMS: atom_id res chain seq x y z
N ARG A 1 4.46 -9.86 -15.90
CA ARG A 1 5.68 -10.60 -15.49
C ARG A 1 6.80 -9.69 -14.89
N PHE A 2 6.60 -8.37 -14.84
CA PHE A 2 7.57 -7.32 -14.46
C PHE A 2 8.32 -7.48 -13.12
N PHE A 3 7.71 -8.03 -12.06
CA PHE A 3 8.33 -8.13 -10.73
C PHE A 3 8.84 -9.54 -10.38
N GLY A 4 8.57 -10.57 -11.18
CA GLY A 4 8.77 -11.95 -10.73
C GLY A 4 7.90 -12.31 -9.52
N LYS A 5 7.74 -13.62 -9.25
CA LYS A 5 6.79 -14.12 -8.24
C LYS A 5 7.02 -13.55 -6.83
N TRP A 6 8.28 -13.45 -6.41
CA TRP A 6 8.64 -13.07 -5.05
C TRP A 6 8.45 -11.58 -4.74
N LYS A 7 8.77 -10.68 -5.67
CA LYS A 7 8.57 -9.24 -5.43
C LYS A 7 7.10 -8.87 -5.56
N PHE A 8 6.34 -9.55 -6.43
CA PHE A 8 4.88 -9.42 -6.45
C PHE A 8 4.29 -9.85 -5.11
N PHE A 9 4.70 -11.01 -4.58
CA PHE A 9 4.26 -11.49 -3.27
C PHE A 9 4.65 -10.53 -2.15
N GLY A 10 5.89 -10.05 -2.12
CA GLY A 10 6.33 -9.05 -1.13
C GLY A 10 5.51 -7.75 -1.23
N LEU A 11 5.27 -7.25 -2.44
CA LEU A 11 4.47 -6.05 -2.66
C LEU A 11 3.02 -6.25 -2.19
N TYR A 12 2.44 -7.43 -2.43
CA TYR A 12 1.13 -7.80 -1.93
C TYR A 12 1.09 -7.82 -0.39
N LEU A 13 2.07 -8.45 0.24
CA LEU A 13 2.17 -8.52 1.70
C LEU A 13 2.31 -7.14 2.35
N ILE A 14 3.22 -6.30 1.87
CA ILE A 14 3.43 -4.96 2.47
C ILE A 14 2.23 -4.05 2.24
N SER A 15 1.53 -4.20 1.11
CA SER A 15 0.29 -3.48 0.84
C SER A 15 -0.83 -3.92 1.79
N GLY A 16 -1.00 -5.23 1.99
CA GLY A 16 -1.96 -5.76 2.95
C GLY A 16 -1.66 -5.28 4.37
N PHE A 17 -0.40 -5.36 4.79
CA PHE A 17 0.05 -4.89 6.10
C PHE A 17 -0.19 -3.39 6.28
N GLY A 18 0.13 -2.57 5.28
CA GLY A 18 -0.18 -1.15 5.28
C GLY A 18 -1.67 -0.84 5.40
N GLY A 19 -2.52 -1.64 4.76
CA GLY A 19 -3.97 -1.58 4.95
C GLY A 19 -4.40 -1.86 6.39
N SER A 20 -3.90 -2.95 6.99
CA SER A 20 -4.19 -3.28 8.39
C SER A 20 -3.69 -2.22 9.37
N VAL A 21 -2.53 -1.61 9.12
CA VAL A 21 -2.04 -0.51 9.97
C VAL A 21 -2.92 0.72 9.83
N ALA A 22 -3.44 1.04 8.63
CA ALA A 22 -4.38 2.14 8.47
C ALA A 22 -5.69 1.92 9.25
N ASP A 23 -6.19 0.68 9.31
CA ASP A 23 -7.33 0.34 10.16
C ASP A 23 -7.01 0.55 11.66
N ILE A 24 -5.83 0.12 12.12
CA ILE A 24 -5.39 0.32 13.53
C ILE A 24 -5.29 1.81 13.86
N VAL A 25 -4.70 2.61 12.96
CA VAL A 25 -4.62 4.06 13.11
C VAL A 25 -6.02 4.66 13.19
N TRP A 26 -6.94 4.21 12.33
CA TRP A 26 -8.32 4.67 12.36
C TRP A 26 -9.05 4.33 13.66
N CYS A 27 -8.87 3.10 14.17
CA CYS A 27 -9.43 2.69 15.47
C CYS A 27 -8.92 3.59 16.59
N LYS A 28 -7.62 3.90 16.60
CA LYS A 28 -7.02 4.82 17.57
C LYS A 28 -7.57 6.24 17.46
N LEU A 29 -7.75 6.77 16.25
CA LEU A 29 -8.27 8.13 16.01
C LEU A 29 -9.75 8.27 16.39
N THR A 30 -10.55 7.23 16.18
CA THR A 30 -12.00 7.23 16.45
C THR A 30 -12.36 6.64 17.80
N ASN A 31 -11.38 6.06 18.50
CA ASN A 31 -11.54 5.27 19.71
C ASN A 31 -12.57 4.12 19.57
N ASN A 32 -12.75 3.61 18.34
CA ASN A 32 -13.67 2.52 18.04
C ASN A 32 -12.90 1.28 17.59
N TRP A 33 -12.78 0.31 18.49
CA TRP A 33 -12.05 -0.95 18.27
C TRP A 33 -12.96 -2.11 17.87
N PHE A 34 -14.28 -1.89 17.80
CA PHE A 34 -15.26 -2.93 17.45
C PHE A 34 -15.56 -2.98 15.94
N VAL A 35 -14.74 -2.32 15.13
CA VAL A 35 -14.87 -2.33 13.67
C VAL A 35 -14.18 -3.57 13.12
N ALA A 36 -14.98 -4.53 12.64
CA ALA A 36 -14.45 -5.68 11.92
C ALA A 36 -13.99 -5.26 10.52
N SER A 37 -12.71 -5.47 10.22
CA SER A 37 -12.13 -5.29 8.88
C SER A 37 -11.42 -6.58 8.47
N TYR A 38 -11.78 -7.11 7.31
CA TYR A 38 -11.17 -8.31 6.75
C TYR A 38 -11.20 -8.27 5.22
N GLY A 39 -10.18 -8.86 4.60
CA GLY A 39 -10.16 -9.08 3.16
C GLY A 39 -8.83 -8.77 2.49
N ALA A 40 -8.67 -9.36 1.30
CA ALA A 40 -7.50 -9.17 0.44
C ALA A 40 -7.48 -7.81 -0.30
N SER A 41 -8.60 -7.07 -0.30
CA SER A 41 -8.79 -5.90 -1.16
C SER A 41 -7.83 -4.76 -0.85
N GLY A 42 -7.41 -4.57 0.41
CA GLY A 42 -6.38 -3.58 0.76
C GLY A 42 -5.05 -3.87 0.07
N ALA A 43 -4.61 -5.12 0.09
CA ALA A 43 -3.41 -5.56 -0.61
C ALA A 43 -3.52 -5.37 -2.13
N ILE A 44 -4.68 -5.71 -2.72
CA ILE A 44 -4.95 -5.49 -4.15
C ILE A 44 -4.88 -3.99 -4.47
N MET A 45 -5.43 -3.14 -3.62
CA MET A 45 -5.41 -1.70 -3.85
C MET A 45 -3.98 -1.13 -3.85
N GLY A 46 -3.08 -1.68 -3.03
CA GLY A 46 -1.65 -1.36 -3.11
C GLY A 46 -0.97 -1.85 -4.39
N LEU A 47 -1.32 -3.03 -4.90
CA LEU A 47 -0.84 -3.49 -6.21
C LEU A 47 -1.31 -2.58 -7.35
N ILE A 48 -2.54 -2.08 -7.28
CA ILE A 48 -3.08 -1.12 -8.25
C ILE A 48 -2.37 0.24 -8.13
N GLY A 49 -2.05 0.69 -6.92
CA GLY A 49 -1.19 1.87 -6.72
C GLY A 49 0.20 1.71 -7.33
N ALA A 50 0.82 0.54 -7.18
CA ALA A 50 2.09 0.24 -7.82
C ALA A 50 1.99 0.19 -9.36
N LEU A 51 0.90 -0.36 -9.89
CA LEU A 51 0.59 -0.32 -11.33
C LEU A 51 0.45 1.12 -11.82
N LEU A 52 -0.25 1.98 -11.10
CA LEU A 52 -0.42 3.39 -11.44
C LEU A 52 0.94 4.10 -11.60
N VAL A 53 1.87 3.86 -10.67
CA VAL A 53 3.24 4.40 -10.76
C VAL A 53 3.98 3.85 -11.97
N ALA A 54 3.82 2.56 -12.28
CA ALA A 54 4.45 1.96 -13.45
C ALA A 54 3.91 2.58 -14.75
N GLN A 55 2.59 2.71 -14.88
CA GLN A 55 1.94 3.35 -16.03
C GLN A 55 2.40 4.79 -16.20
N TRP A 56 2.45 5.56 -15.11
CA TRP A 56 2.94 6.94 -15.12
C TRP A 56 4.36 7.06 -15.67
N ARG A 57 5.26 6.18 -15.22
CA ARG A 57 6.66 6.19 -15.64
C ARG A 57 6.88 5.71 -17.07
N LEU A 58 5.99 4.85 -17.57
CA LEU A 58 6.02 4.33 -18.93
C LEU A 58 5.27 5.26 -19.91
N GLY A 59 4.58 6.29 -19.43
CA GLY A 59 3.73 7.15 -20.27
C GLY A 59 2.49 6.44 -20.79
N GLU A 60 2.04 5.38 -20.11
CA GLU A 60 0.83 4.64 -20.48
C GLU A 60 -0.45 5.36 -20.02
N ASN A 61 -1.59 5.01 -20.62
CA ASN A 61 -2.87 5.60 -20.25
C ASN A 61 -3.31 5.15 -18.84
N MET A 62 -3.28 6.08 -17.88
CA MET A 62 -3.64 5.86 -16.49
C MET A 62 -5.13 6.07 -16.17
N ARG A 63 -5.92 6.58 -17.13
CA ARG A 63 -7.29 7.05 -16.88
C ARG A 63 -8.17 5.95 -16.28
N GLY A 64 -8.10 4.74 -16.83
CA GLY A 64 -8.88 3.60 -16.31
C GLY A 64 -8.50 3.23 -14.88
N THR A 65 -7.20 3.19 -14.58
CA THR A 65 -6.67 2.89 -13.24
C THR A 65 -7.11 3.93 -12.22
N ILE A 66 -7.00 5.22 -12.55
CA ILE A 66 -7.43 6.33 -11.67
C ILE A 66 -8.94 6.25 -11.41
N ILE A 67 -9.75 6.04 -12.45
CA ILE A 67 -11.21 5.91 -12.31
C ILE A 67 -11.54 4.73 -11.39
N TRP A 68 -10.88 3.59 -11.57
CA TRP A 68 -11.13 2.40 -10.75
C TRP A 68 -10.77 2.61 -9.27
N ILE A 69 -9.63 3.26 -9.00
CA ILE A 69 -9.23 3.66 -7.65
C ILE A 69 -10.29 4.58 -7.05
N ALA A 70 -10.70 5.62 -7.78
CA ALA A 70 -11.68 6.61 -7.32
C ALA A 70 -13.02 5.96 -6.99
N ILE A 71 -13.54 5.08 -7.87
CA ILE A 71 -14.78 4.35 -7.63
C ILE A 71 -14.66 3.51 -6.36
N THR A 72 -13.58 2.75 -6.22
CA THR A 72 -13.43 1.83 -5.07
C THR A 72 -13.33 2.60 -3.75
N LEU A 73 -12.64 3.73 -3.73
CA LEU A 73 -12.56 4.60 -2.54
C LEU A 73 -13.87 5.35 -2.26
N ALA A 74 -14.71 5.59 -3.28
CA ALA A 74 -16.02 6.21 -3.13
C ALA A 74 -17.15 5.22 -2.79
N MET A 75 -16.96 3.92 -3.02
CA MET A 75 -17.94 2.87 -2.71
C MET A 75 -18.53 2.94 -1.28
N PRO A 76 -17.77 3.25 -0.21
CA PRO A 76 -18.31 3.35 1.15
C PRO A 76 -19.42 4.40 1.34
N ILE A 77 -19.53 5.36 0.42
CA ILE A 77 -20.59 6.39 0.45
C ILE A 77 -21.96 5.77 0.18
N ILE A 78 -22.01 4.69 -0.61
CA ILE A 78 -23.24 4.08 -1.11
C ILE A 78 -23.42 2.67 -0.51
N VAL A 79 -22.32 1.97 -0.25
CA VAL A 79 -22.32 0.60 0.29
C VAL A 79 -21.70 0.62 1.70
N PRO A 80 -22.49 0.35 2.76
CA PRO A 80 -21.98 0.33 4.12
C PRO A 80 -21.04 -0.86 4.36
N ASN A 81 -20.29 -0.79 5.47
CA ASN A 81 -19.38 -1.86 5.92
C ASN A 81 -18.20 -2.16 4.99
N ILE A 82 -17.76 -1.16 4.21
CA ILE A 82 -16.51 -1.25 3.45
C ILE A 82 -15.38 -0.62 4.25
N ALA A 83 -14.35 -1.40 4.56
CA ALA A 83 -13.12 -0.96 5.22
C ALA A 83 -12.23 -0.14 4.25
N TRP A 84 -12.63 1.10 4.00
CA TRP A 84 -11.96 2.00 3.06
C TRP A 84 -10.58 2.44 3.55
N GLN A 85 -10.37 2.43 4.87
CA GLN A 85 -9.10 2.75 5.51
C GLN A 85 -8.04 1.72 5.10
N ALA A 86 -8.40 0.43 5.08
CA ALA A 86 -7.56 -0.63 4.54
C ALA A 86 -7.20 -0.42 3.06
N HIS A 87 -8.15 0.05 2.23
CA HIS A 87 -7.88 0.37 0.83
C HIS A 87 -6.88 1.53 0.68
N VAL A 88 -7.06 2.59 1.47
CA VAL A 88 -6.15 3.76 1.48
C VAL A 88 -4.76 3.36 1.96
N GLY A 89 -4.65 2.65 3.09
CA GLY A 89 -3.37 2.21 3.64
C GLY A 89 -2.60 1.30 2.68
N GLY A 90 -3.31 0.39 2.02
CA GLY A 90 -2.74 -0.46 0.99
C GLY A 90 -2.29 0.33 -0.23
N LEU A 91 -3.13 1.22 -0.76
CA LEU A 91 -2.81 2.10 -1.90
C LEU A 91 -1.53 2.88 -1.64
N VAL A 92 -1.44 3.54 -0.48
CA VAL A 92 -0.29 4.36 -0.10
C VAL A 92 0.98 3.51 -0.01
N SER A 93 0.91 2.35 0.65
CA SER A 93 2.07 1.48 0.85
C SER A 93 2.62 0.90 -0.44
N GLY A 94 1.75 0.38 -1.31
CA GLY A 94 2.15 -0.17 -2.60
C GLY A 94 2.68 0.91 -3.56
N THR A 95 2.01 2.07 -3.61
CA THR A 95 2.45 3.25 -4.37
C THR A 95 3.82 3.73 -3.90
N ALA A 96 4.05 3.81 -2.59
CA ALA A 96 5.32 4.26 -2.02
C ALA A 96 6.48 3.35 -2.43
N ILE A 97 6.33 2.03 -2.31
CA ILE A 97 7.37 1.07 -2.74
C ILE A 97 7.67 1.24 -4.24
N ALA A 98 6.64 1.30 -5.09
CA ALA A 98 6.82 1.46 -6.52
C ALA A 98 7.47 2.81 -6.89
N ALA A 99 7.07 3.89 -6.22
CA ALA A 99 7.63 5.22 -6.42
C ALA A 99 9.12 5.25 -6.05
N LEU A 100 9.50 4.73 -4.88
CA LEU A 100 10.88 4.66 -4.39
C LEU A 100 11.79 3.82 -5.30
N LEU A 101 11.27 2.75 -5.89
CA LEU A 101 12.00 1.93 -6.88
C LEU A 101 12.28 2.68 -8.18
N GLY A 102 11.42 3.62 -8.56
CA GLY A 102 11.61 4.41 -9.77
C GLY A 102 12.45 5.69 -9.60
N VAL A 103 12.78 6.10 -8.38
CA VAL A 103 13.63 7.28 -8.11
C VAL A 103 15.10 6.89 -8.04
N GLN A 104 15.99 7.76 -8.52
CA GLN A 104 17.43 7.62 -8.31
C GLN A 104 17.78 7.95 -6.86
N ASN A 105 18.07 6.91 -6.07
CA ASN A 105 18.51 7.08 -4.69
C ASN A 105 20.05 7.04 -4.63
N PRO A 106 20.73 8.14 -4.26
CA PRO A 106 22.20 8.19 -4.22
C PRO A 106 22.80 7.15 -3.26
N LEU A 107 22.13 6.86 -2.14
CA LEU A 107 22.56 5.86 -1.15
C LEU A 107 22.50 4.43 -1.69
N LEU A 108 21.67 4.18 -2.70
CA LEU A 108 21.46 2.85 -3.29
C LEU A 108 21.84 2.80 -4.78
N LYS A 109 22.66 3.74 -5.25
CA LYS A 109 22.98 3.89 -6.69
C LYS A 109 23.63 2.64 -7.29
N LYS A 110 24.48 1.95 -6.53
CA LYS A 110 25.16 0.70 -6.95
C LYS A 110 24.38 -0.57 -6.60
N ALA A 111 23.26 -0.44 -5.88
CA ALA A 111 22.50 -1.59 -5.40
C ALA A 111 21.66 -2.18 -6.53
N SER A 112 21.57 -3.52 -6.57
CA SER A 112 20.69 -4.21 -7.53
C SER A 112 19.22 -3.83 -7.29
N PHE A 113 18.37 -4.04 -8.30
CA PHE A 113 16.92 -3.83 -8.15
C PHE A 113 16.33 -4.64 -6.99
N ASN A 114 16.79 -5.88 -6.79
CA ASN A 114 16.32 -6.73 -5.68
C ASN A 114 16.75 -6.18 -4.33
N THR A 115 17.98 -5.68 -4.23
CA THR A 115 18.50 -5.06 -3.01
C THR A 115 17.71 -3.80 -2.67
N ARG A 116 17.43 -2.95 -3.67
CA ARG A 116 16.60 -1.74 -3.48
C ARG A 116 15.19 -2.08 -3.01
N PHE A 117 14.56 -3.08 -3.64
CA PHE A 117 13.26 -3.59 -3.22
C PHE A 117 13.28 -4.06 -1.77
N LEU A 118 14.27 -4.86 -1.38
CA LEU A 118 14.38 -5.39 -0.03
C LEU A 118 14.61 -4.28 1.00
N VAL A 119 15.48 -3.30 0.72
CA VAL A 119 15.70 -2.15 1.60
C VAL A 119 14.40 -1.37 1.81
N TYR A 120 13.70 -1.00 0.74
CA TYR A 120 12.44 -0.25 0.89
C TYR A 120 11.35 -1.06 1.57
N PHE A 121 11.25 -2.36 1.28
CA PHE A 121 10.31 -3.26 1.93
C PHE A 121 10.57 -3.31 3.44
N VAL A 122 11.81 -3.55 3.86
CA VAL A 122 12.18 -3.64 5.28
C VAL A 122 11.99 -2.31 5.99
N SER A 123 12.41 -1.20 5.37
CA SER A 123 12.21 0.14 5.94
C SER A 123 10.74 0.45 6.14
N LEU A 124 9.90 0.22 5.12
CA LEU A 124 8.46 0.47 5.23
C LEU A 124 7.81 -0.46 6.25
N PHE A 125 8.19 -1.74 6.28
CA PHE A 125 7.69 -2.69 7.26
C PHE A 125 8.01 -2.27 8.70
N ALA A 126 9.24 -1.81 8.95
CA ALA A 126 9.66 -1.31 10.26
C ALA A 126 8.86 -0.05 10.66
N ILE A 127 8.66 0.89 9.74
CA ILE A 127 7.86 2.10 9.98
C ILE A 127 6.40 1.75 10.30
N LEU A 128 5.79 0.88 9.49
CA LEU A 128 4.41 0.44 9.68
C LEU A 128 4.24 -0.29 11.02
N THR A 129 5.20 -1.14 11.39
CA THR A 129 5.19 -1.84 12.68
C THR A 129 5.32 -0.87 13.84
N ALA A 130 6.24 0.09 13.78
CA ALA A 130 6.38 1.12 14.81
C ALA A 130 5.10 1.96 14.97
N CYS A 131 4.46 2.33 13.85
CA CYS A 131 3.18 3.03 13.82
C CYS A 131 2.08 2.22 14.49
N ALA A 132 1.92 0.94 14.11
CA ALA A 132 0.93 0.05 14.72
C ALA A 132 1.15 -0.09 16.24
N MET A 133 2.39 -0.31 16.67
CA MET A 133 2.73 -0.45 18.09
C MET A 133 2.44 0.83 18.88
N PHE A 134 2.69 2.01 18.28
CA PHE A 134 2.33 3.29 18.90
C PHE A 134 0.81 3.44 19.07
N CYS A 135 0.03 3.06 18.05
CA CYS A 135 -1.43 3.14 18.12
C CYS A 135 -2.06 2.11 19.09
N LEU A 136 -1.47 0.93 19.23
CA LEU A 136 -1.94 -0.14 20.11
C LEU A 136 -1.57 0.07 21.58
N LYS A 137 -0.50 0.82 21.89
CA LYS A 137 -0.16 1.22 23.26
C LYS A 137 -1.08 2.38 23.67
N ALA A 138 -2.26 2.03 24.16
CA ALA A 138 -3.28 2.95 24.65
C ALA A 138 -4.00 2.32 25.84
#